data_AF-A0A1X6YW62-F1
#
_entry.id   AF-A0A1X6YW62-F1
#
_cell.length_a   1.000
_cell.length_b   1.000
_cell.length_c   1.000
_cell.angle_alpha   90.00
_cell.angle_beta   90.00
_cell.angle_gamma   90.00
#
_symmetry.space_group_name_H-M   'P 1'
#
loop_
_entity.id
_entity.type
_entity.pdbx_description
1 polymer ?
#
loop_
_entity_poly.entity_id
_entity_poly.type
_entity_poly.pdbx_seq_one_letter_code
_entity_poly.pdbx_strand_id
1 'polypeptide(L)'
;MSYTEMNMFVPRIWGFDLGSTQAKVARQAGWSRADILWEGLMEAANDAWAKGDRKTAAKTFRRAFWVAKLAFARSDLRHATVQLNLGILALKTGQGAKAHGHFKRAAKHWDTHAEANIAAMTIAPRARSSLFHLRMEALHRDTYHDNFRARVGKIAAEIRSAIDNLQNDQAAGCRLYARWLGERPTVYDDTRKVLGACLLVVDP
;
A
#
# COMPACT_ATOMS: atom_id res chain seq x y z
N MET A 1 47.04 -4.58 -3.44
CA MET A 1 46.01 -5.24 -2.60
C MET A 1 44.77 -5.42 -3.46
N SER A 2 44.45 -6.67 -3.82
CA SER A 2 43.27 -7.01 -4.62
C SER A 2 42.09 -7.19 -3.67
N TYR A 3 41.11 -6.30 -3.74
CA TYR A 3 39.86 -6.50 -3.01
C TYR A 3 39.01 -7.50 -3.80
N THR A 4 38.96 -8.73 -3.31
CA THR A 4 38.01 -9.74 -3.76
C THR A 4 36.60 -9.27 -3.36
N GLU A 5 35.82 -8.78 -4.31
CA GLU A 5 34.39 -8.55 -4.12
C GLU A 5 33.70 -9.89 -3.86
N MET A 6 33.39 -10.18 -2.60
CA MET A 6 32.51 -11.29 -2.25
C MET A 6 31.08 -10.95 -2.68
N ASN A 7 30.71 -11.42 -3.87
CA ASN A 7 29.34 -11.47 -4.35
C ASN A 7 28.51 -12.40 -3.43
N MET A 8 27.98 -11.86 -2.33
CA MET A 8 26.99 -12.55 -1.51
C MET A 8 25.66 -12.60 -2.26
N PHE A 9 25.51 -13.59 -3.13
CA PHE A 9 24.22 -13.99 -3.70
C PHE A 9 23.37 -14.63 -2.60
N VAL A 10 22.75 -13.81 -1.76
CA VAL A 10 21.68 -14.28 -0.86
C VAL A 10 20.47 -14.63 -1.74
N PRO A 11 19.94 -15.86 -1.68
CA PRO A 11 18.79 -16.26 -2.49
C PRO A 11 17.62 -15.31 -2.28
N ARG A 12 17.02 -14.84 -3.37
CA ARG A 12 15.83 -13.97 -3.37
C ARG A 12 14.59 -14.80 -3.01
N ILE A 13 14.45 -15.18 -1.73
CA ILE A 13 13.34 -16.02 -1.23
C ILE A 13 11.96 -15.44 -1.63
N TRP A 14 11.87 -14.13 -1.81
CA TRP A 14 10.64 -13.41 -2.13
C TRP A 14 10.62 -12.69 -3.49
N GLY A 15 11.66 -12.82 -4.30
CA GLY A 15 11.77 -12.12 -5.60
C GLY A 15 11.97 -10.60 -5.51
N PHE A 16 12.25 -10.06 -4.32
CA PHE A 16 12.48 -8.63 -4.09
C PHE A 16 13.90 -8.38 -3.57
N ASP A 17 14.55 -7.34 -4.08
CA ASP A 17 15.91 -6.96 -3.67
C ASP A 17 15.88 -5.93 -2.53
N LEU A 18 15.96 -6.42 -1.30
CA LEU A 18 16.09 -5.59 -0.09
C LEU A 18 17.48 -4.93 0.04
N GLY A 19 18.43 -5.26 -0.84
CA GLY A 19 19.73 -4.60 -0.97
C GLY A 19 19.74 -3.42 -1.94
N SER A 20 18.65 -3.20 -2.68
CA SER A 20 18.53 -2.12 -3.66
C SER A 20 18.69 -0.73 -3.01
N THR A 21 19.11 0.25 -3.81
CA THR A 21 19.26 1.65 -3.36
C THR A 21 17.95 2.20 -2.79
N GLN A 22 16.81 1.89 -3.41
CA GLN A 22 15.50 2.30 -2.91
C GLN A 22 15.19 1.67 -1.55
N ALA A 23 15.48 0.38 -1.36
CA ALA A 23 15.30 -0.27 -0.07
C ALA A 23 16.20 0.36 1.01
N LYS A 24 17.45 0.70 0.67
CA LYS A 24 18.37 1.41 1.58
C LYS A 24 17.81 2.78 1.99
N VAL A 25 17.32 3.57 1.04
CA VAL A 25 16.70 4.88 1.30
C VAL A 25 15.46 4.73 2.20
N ALA A 26 14.59 3.76 1.91
CA ALA A 26 13.41 3.49 2.74
C ALA A 26 13.81 3.11 4.18
N ARG A 27 14.83 2.26 4.35
CA ARG A 27 15.36 1.88 5.67
C ARG A 27 15.92 3.08 6.44
N GLN A 28 16.65 3.96 5.77
CA GLN A 28 17.16 5.21 6.35
C GLN A 28 16.03 6.15 6.77
N ALA A 29 14.90 6.14 6.05
CA ALA A 29 13.68 6.86 6.41
C ALA A 29 12.83 6.15 7.49
N GLY A 30 13.35 5.10 8.13
CA GLY A 30 12.70 4.41 9.24
C GLY A 30 11.69 3.32 8.84
N TRP A 31 11.55 3.00 7.55
CA TRP A 31 10.70 1.89 7.13
C TRP A 31 11.28 0.55 7.59
N SER A 32 10.43 -0.36 8.04
CA SER A 32 10.79 -1.75 8.34
C SER A 32 11.07 -2.53 7.05
N ARG A 33 11.76 -3.68 7.17
CA ARG A 33 11.90 -4.62 6.03
C ARG A 33 10.53 -5.14 5.58
N ALA A 34 9.59 -5.27 6.51
CA ALA A 34 8.23 -5.71 6.22
C ALA A 34 7.46 -4.67 5.40
N ASP A 35 7.62 -3.37 5.68
CA ASP A 35 6.99 -2.30 4.90
C ASP A 35 7.42 -2.36 3.43
N ILE A 36 8.73 -2.45 3.21
CA ILE A 36 9.35 -2.52 1.87
C ILE A 36 8.90 -3.80 1.15
N LEU A 37 8.97 -4.95 1.84
CA LEU A 37 8.59 -6.23 1.27
C LEU A 37 7.09 -6.27 0.91
N TRP A 38 6.23 -5.76 1.80
CA TRP A 38 4.79 -5.76 1.55
C TRP A 38 4.45 -4.88 0.35
N GLU A 39 4.97 -3.65 0.28
CA GLU A 39 4.73 -2.75 -0.86
C GLU A 39 5.20 -3.39 -2.17
N GLY A 40 6.43 -3.92 -2.19
CA GLY A 40 6.99 -4.58 -3.37
C GLY A 40 6.22 -5.82 -3.82
N LEU A 41 5.74 -6.64 -2.88
CA LEU A 41 4.87 -7.78 -3.21
C LEU A 41 3.54 -7.32 -3.81
N MET A 42 2.94 -6.26 -3.27
CA MET A 42 1.68 -5.73 -3.77
C MET A 42 1.84 -5.11 -5.15
N GLU A 43 2.91 -4.36 -5.41
CA GLU A 43 3.23 -3.85 -6.74
C GLU A 43 3.44 -5.00 -7.74
N ALA A 44 4.27 -5.99 -7.40
CA ALA A 44 4.53 -7.14 -8.26
C ALA A 44 3.26 -7.98 -8.54
N ALA A 45 2.37 -8.11 -7.55
CA ALA A 45 1.10 -8.82 -7.72
C ALA A 45 0.16 -8.08 -8.68
N ASN A 46 0.08 -6.75 -8.55
CA ASN A 46 -0.71 -5.91 -9.44
C ASN A 46 -0.14 -5.86 -10.87
N ASP A 47 1.18 -5.80 -11.02
CA ASP A 47 1.84 -5.89 -12.32
C ASP A 47 1.56 -7.25 -13.01
N ALA A 48 1.66 -8.34 -12.27
CA ALA A 48 1.32 -9.67 -12.78
C ALA A 48 -0.15 -9.74 -13.20
N TRP A 49 -1.04 -9.13 -12.42
CA TRP A 49 -2.46 -9.03 -12.75
C TRP A 49 -2.71 -8.26 -14.04
N ALA A 50 -2.09 -7.08 -14.19
CA ALA A 50 -2.22 -6.24 -15.38
C ALA A 50 -1.73 -6.97 -16.64
N LYS A 51 -0.69 -7.81 -16.51
CA LYS A 51 -0.17 -8.66 -17.60
C LYS A 51 -1.01 -9.92 -17.86
N GLY A 52 -2.09 -10.14 -17.11
CA GLY A 52 -2.95 -11.32 -17.23
C GLY A 52 -2.43 -12.57 -16.53
N ASP A 53 -1.28 -12.53 -15.85
CA ASP A 53 -0.75 -13.66 -15.07
C ASP A 53 -1.46 -13.78 -13.71
N ARG A 54 -2.67 -14.34 -13.76
CA ARG A 54 -3.54 -14.54 -12.58
C ARG A 54 -2.90 -15.45 -11.54
N LYS A 55 -2.09 -16.44 -11.95
CA LYS A 55 -1.48 -17.42 -11.05
C LYS A 55 -0.39 -16.77 -10.21
N THR A 56 0.50 -16.02 -10.83
CA THR A 56 1.56 -15.27 -10.13
C THR A 56 0.97 -14.16 -9.27
N ALA A 57 -0.02 -13.41 -9.77
CA ALA A 57 -0.73 -12.41 -8.98
C ALA A 57 -1.32 -13.02 -7.70
N ALA A 58 -2.07 -14.12 -7.82
CA ALA A 58 -2.70 -14.78 -6.68
C ALA A 58 -1.67 -15.32 -5.67
N LYS A 59 -0.58 -15.94 -6.13
CA LYS A 59 0.51 -16.39 -5.24
C LYS A 59 1.11 -15.21 -4.49
N THR A 60 1.35 -14.10 -5.16
CA THR A 60 2.03 -12.93 -4.61
C THR A 60 1.14 -12.18 -3.62
N PHE A 61 -0.16 -12.00 -3.91
CA PHE A 61 -1.12 -11.45 -2.95
C PHE A 61 -1.24 -12.30 -1.68
N ARG A 62 -1.21 -13.63 -1.77
CA ARG A 62 -1.20 -14.50 -0.58
C ARG A 62 0.07 -14.34 0.25
N ARG A 63 1.21 -14.10 -0.39
CA ARG A 63 2.47 -13.79 0.30
C ARG A 63 2.37 -12.46 1.04
N ALA A 64 1.86 -11.41 0.37
CA ALA A 64 1.61 -10.12 0.99
C ALA A 64 0.63 -10.22 2.17
N PHE A 65 -0.39 -11.08 2.07
CA PHE A 65 -1.30 -11.38 3.18
C PHE A 65 -0.56 -11.93 4.40
N TRP A 66 0.37 -12.87 4.20
CA TRP A 66 1.16 -13.41 5.31
C TRP A 66 2.12 -12.38 5.91
N VAL A 67 2.74 -11.54 5.09
CA VAL A 67 3.56 -10.43 5.60
C VAL A 67 2.71 -9.50 6.46
N ALA A 68 1.53 -9.08 5.97
CA ALA A 68 0.64 -8.23 6.74
C ALA A 68 0.23 -8.89 8.06
N LYS A 69 -0.18 -10.16 7.99
CA LYS A 69 -0.65 -10.91 9.17
C LYS A 69 0.41 -11.08 10.25
N LEU A 70 1.67 -11.26 9.87
CA LEU A 70 2.75 -11.63 10.81
C LEU A 70 3.58 -10.44 11.27
N ALA A 71 3.67 -9.37 10.47
CA ALA A 71 4.62 -8.29 10.71
C ALA A 71 3.99 -6.96 11.12
N PHE A 72 2.70 -6.74 10.86
CA PHE A 72 2.03 -5.47 11.18
C PHE A 72 1.09 -5.60 12.37
N ALA A 73 0.81 -4.46 12.99
CA ALA A 73 -0.16 -4.36 14.07
C ALA A 73 -1.55 -4.77 13.55
N ARG A 74 -2.38 -5.35 14.43
CA ARG A 74 -3.74 -5.77 14.07
C ARG A 74 -4.63 -4.65 13.57
N SER A 75 -4.31 -3.39 13.86
CA SER A 75 -5.04 -2.20 13.39
C SER A 75 -4.51 -1.64 12.07
N ASP A 76 -3.44 -2.19 11.50
CA ASP A 76 -2.82 -1.66 10.28
C ASP A 76 -3.73 -1.88 9.07
N LEU A 77 -3.91 -0.85 8.25
CA LEU A 77 -4.84 -0.88 7.10
C LEU A 77 -4.44 -1.86 6.01
N ARG A 78 -3.17 -2.26 5.95
CA ARG A 78 -2.68 -3.24 4.96
C ARG A 78 -3.37 -4.59 5.09
N HIS A 79 -3.91 -4.92 6.25
CA HIS A 79 -4.77 -6.08 6.44
C HIS A 79 -6.05 -6.00 5.61
N ALA A 80 -6.70 -4.83 5.55
CA ALA A 80 -7.89 -4.65 4.75
C ALA A 80 -7.58 -4.70 3.25
N THR A 81 -6.47 -4.09 2.82
CA THR A 81 -6.02 -4.10 1.41
C THR A 81 -5.81 -5.52 0.89
N VAL A 82 -5.12 -6.38 1.65
CA VAL A 82 -4.89 -7.77 1.23
C VAL A 82 -6.20 -8.57 1.21
N GLN A 83 -7.13 -8.32 2.12
CA GLN A 83 -8.46 -8.95 2.09
C GLN A 83 -9.22 -8.53 0.84
N LEU A 84 -9.22 -7.24 0.51
CA LEU A 84 -9.88 -6.71 -0.68
C LEU A 84 -9.34 -7.36 -1.96
N ASN A 85 -8.02 -7.43 -2.12
CA ASN A 85 -7.40 -8.12 -3.27
C ASN A 85 -7.75 -9.61 -3.32
N LEU A 86 -7.71 -10.32 -2.19
CA LEU A 86 -8.13 -11.73 -2.15
C LEU A 86 -9.61 -11.91 -2.50
N GLY A 87 -10.46 -10.94 -2.16
CA GLY A 87 -11.86 -10.90 -2.57
C GLY A 87 -12.03 -10.74 -4.07
N ILE A 88 -11.32 -9.79 -4.69
CA ILE A 88 -11.35 -9.58 -6.14
C ILE A 88 -10.85 -10.82 -6.89
N LEU A 89 -9.76 -11.44 -6.41
CA LEU A 89 -9.27 -12.72 -6.94
C LEU A 89 -10.34 -13.81 -6.87
N ALA A 90 -11.00 -13.95 -5.72
CA ALA A 90 -12.04 -14.95 -5.52
C ALA A 90 -13.21 -14.72 -6.49
N LEU A 91 -13.65 -13.47 -6.67
CA LEU A 91 -14.71 -13.09 -7.59
C LEU A 91 -14.38 -13.48 -9.03
N LYS A 92 -13.17 -13.14 -9.51
CA LYS A 92 -12.72 -13.50 -10.87
C LYS A 92 -12.52 -15.00 -11.12
N THR A 93 -12.48 -15.80 -10.05
CA THR A 93 -12.42 -17.27 -10.15
C THR A 93 -13.78 -17.94 -9.89
N GLY A 94 -14.88 -17.17 -9.86
CA GLY A 94 -16.23 -17.69 -9.65
C GLY A 94 -16.55 -18.05 -8.19
N GLN A 95 -15.70 -17.68 -7.23
CA GLN A 95 -15.89 -17.98 -5.80
C GLN A 95 -16.63 -16.84 -5.09
N GLY A 96 -17.84 -16.50 -5.55
CA GLY A 96 -18.60 -15.33 -5.10
C GLY A 96 -18.81 -15.26 -3.58
N ALA A 97 -19.25 -16.34 -2.94
CA ALA A 97 -19.45 -16.39 -1.48
C ALA A 97 -18.16 -16.11 -0.70
N LYS A 98 -17.02 -16.60 -1.19
CA LYS A 98 -15.71 -16.34 -0.59
C LYS A 98 -15.28 -14.89 -0.80
N ALA A 99 -15.53 -14.33 -1.98
CA ALA A 99 -15.28 -12.93 -2.29
C ALA A 99 -16.02 -12.00 -1.31
N HIS A 100 -17.31 -12.22 -1.12
CA HIS A 100 -18.14 -11.47 -0.17
C HIS A 100 -17.60 -11.55 1.27
N GLY A 101 -17.17 -12.74 1.70
CA GLY A 101 -16.54 -12.91 3.00
C GLY A 101 -15.23 -12.10 3.16
N HIS A 102 -14.48 -11.91 2.07
CA HIS A 102 -13.29 -11.07 2.07
C HIS A 102 -13.65 -9.58 2.11
N PHE A 103 -14.59 -9.12 1.28
CA PHE A 103 -15.04 -7.72 1.26
C PHE A 103 -15.62 -7.28 2.60
N LYS A 104 -16.47 -8.11 3.23
CA LYS A 104 -17.02 -7.82 4.56
C LYS A 104 -15.94 -7.65 5.63
N ARG A 105 -14.88 -8.46 5.58
CA ARG A 105 -13.73 -8.34 6.51
C ARG A 105 -12.92 -7.08 6.23
N ALA A 106 -12.70 -6.76 4.96
CA ALA A 106 -12.01 -5.53 4.56
C ALA A 106 -12.78 -4.29 5.03
N ALA A 107 -14.09 -4.22 4.76
CA ALA A 107 -14.98 -3.14 5.19
C ALA A 107 -14.93 -2.93 6.71
N LYS A 108 -15.19 -4.00 7.49
CA LYS A 108 -15.15 -3.93 8.95
C LYS A 108 -13.81 -3.42 9.47
N HIS A 109 -12.70 -3.92 8.92
CA HIS A 109 -11.36 -3.51 9.33
C HIS A 109 -11.09 -2.04 8.99
N TRP A 110 -11.54 -1.60 7.81
CA TRP A 110 -11.44 -0.21 7.37
C TRP A 110 -12.22 0.72 8.29
N ASP A 111 -13.50 0.41 8.53
CA ASP A 111 -14.38 1.19 9.39
C ASP A 111 -13.84 1.32 10.82
N THR A 112 -13.18 0.27 11.33
CA THR A 112 -12.65 0.26 12.69
C THR A 112 -11.35 1.08 12.83
N HIS A 113 -10.54 1.18 11.78
CA HIS A 113 -9.13 1.59 11.92
C HIS A 113 -8.69 2.74 11.01
N ALA A 114 -9.42 3.08 9.96
CA ALA A 114 -8.98 4.06 8.96
C ALA A 114 -8.74 5.44 9.57
N GLU A 115 -9.70 5.96 10.32
CA GLU A 115 -9.60 7.29 10.94
C GLU A 115 -8.38 7.39 11.85
N ALA A 116 -8.19 6.42 12.74
CA ALA A 116 -7.06 6.40 13.67
C ALA A 116 -5.70 6.31 12.96
N ASN A 117 -5.60 5.49 11.90
CA ASN A 117 -4.37 5.40 11.11
C ASN A 117 -4.04 6.71 10.39
N ILE A 118 -5.05 7.41 9.85
CA ILE A 118 -4.88 8.69 9.15
C ILE A 118 -4.50 9.80 10.14
N ALA A 119 -5.15 9.86 11.30
CA ALA A 119 -4.85 10.83 12.34
C ALA A 119 -3.40 10.66 12.86
N ALA A 120 -2.97 9.42 13.06
CA ALA A 120 -1.65 9.08 13.60
C ALA A 120 -0.48 9.18 12.59
N MET A 121 -0.73 9.51 11.32
CA MET A 121 0.34 9.58 10.31
C MET A 121 1.43 10.57 10.71
N THR A 122 2.68 10.11 10.66
CA THR A 122 3.85 10.99 10.66
C THR A 122 4.18 11.41 9.23
N ILE A 123 4.10 12.72 8.99
CA ILE A 123 4.35 13.32 7.67
C ILE A 123 5.76 13.91 7.66
N ALA A 124 6.62 13.36 6.80
CA ALA A 124 7.99 13.84 6.66
C ALA A 124 8.04 15.13 5.82
N PRO A 125 8.98 16.04 6.12
CA PRO A 125 9.21 17.23 5.29
C PRO A 125 9.42 16.87 3.82
N ARG A 126 8.87 17.68 2.91
CA ARG A 126 8.94 17.44 1.48
C ARG A 126 9.83 18.46 0.79
N ALA A 127 10.56 18.03 -0.24
CA ALA A 127 11.29 18.95 -1.10
C ALA A 127 10.30 19.90 -1.81
N ARG A 128 10.64 21.20 -1.82
CA ARG A 128 9.87 22.25 -2.50
C ARG A 128 10.77 23.04 -3.43
N SER A 129 10.19 23.54 -4.51
CA SER A 129 10.90 24.24 -5.58
C SER A 129 11.47 25.61 -5.18
N SER A 130 11.11 26.18 -4.02
CA SER A 130 11.73 27.42 -3.54
C SER A 130 11.81 27.53 -2.01
N LEU A 131 12.78 28.31 -1.53
CA LEU A 131 12.95 28.64 -0.10
C LEU A 131 11.72 29.33 0.50
N PHE A 132 10.99 30.12 -0.30
CA PHE A 132 9.74 30.73 0.14
C PHE A 132 8.72 29.66 0.56
N HIS A 133 8.50 28.63 -0.27
CA HIS A 133 7.57 27.53 0.07
C HIS A 133 8.06 26.70 1.25
N LEU A 134 9.37 26.50 1.40
CA LEU A 134 9.93 25.83 2.58
C LEU A 134 9.65 26.62 3.87
N ARG A 135 9.79 27.96 3.82
CA ARG A 135 9.46 28.83 4.95
C ARG A 135 7.97 28.83 5.27
N MET A 136 7.11 28.88 4.25
CA MET A 136 5.66 28.82 4.44
C MET A 136 5.21 27.48 5.03
N GLU A 137 5.80 26.37 4.59
CA GLU A 137 5.53 25.04 5.17
C GLU A 137 5.99 24.95 6.61
N ALA A 138 7.17 25.50 6.93
CA ALA A 138 7.66 25.53 8.31
C ALA A 138 6.77 26.40 9.21
N LEU A 139 6.30 27.55 8.72
CA LEU A 139 5.44 28.49 9.46
C LEU A 139 4.02 27.94 9.68
N HIS A 140 3.48 27.20 8.73
CA HIS A 140 2.09 26.69 8.74
C HIS A 140 2.02 25.16 8.77
N ARG A 141 2.99 24.52 9.44
CA ARG A 141 3.20 23.08 9.38
C ARG A 141 1.94 22.26 9.69
N ASP A 142 1.22 22.67 10.73
CA ASP A 142 -0.01 21.98 11.15
C ASP A 142 -1.09 22.05 10.07
N THR A 143 -1.31 23.22 9.47
CA THR A 143 -2.25 23.38 8.35
C THR A 143 -1.87 22.51 7.15
N TYR A 144 -0.57 22.41 6.82
CA TYR A 144 -0.13 21.51 5.76
C TYR A 144 -0.39 20.05 6.12
N HIS A 145 -0.09 19.63 7.35
CA HIS A 145 -0.36 18.27 7.81
C HIS A 145 -1.86 17.95 7.79
N ASP A 146 -2.71 18.86 8.24
CA ASP A 146 -4.16 18.69 8.24
C ASP A 146 -4.72 18.61 6.84
N ASN A 147 -4.23 19.43 5.92
CA ASN A 147 -4.59 19.34 4.49
C ASN A 147 -4.17 17.99 3.89
N PHE A 148 -3.00 17.46 4.26
CA PHE A 148 -2.57 16.13 3.84
C PHE A 148 -3.48 15.03 4.40
N ARG A 149 -3.78 15.06 5.70
CA ARG A 149 -4.70 14.10 6.34
C ARG A 149 -6.09 14.18 5.71
N ALA A 150 -6.60 15.37 5.45
CA ALA A 150 -7.89 15.57 4.77
C ALA A 150 -7.89 14.97 3.35
N ARG A 151 -6.82 15.17 2.58
CA ARG A 151 -6.68 14.56 1.25
C ARG A 151 -6.65 13.03 1.33
N VAL A 152 -5.84 12.47 2.21
CA VAL A 152 -5.76 11.01 2.41
C VAL A 152 -7.09 10.46 2.92
N GLY A 153 -7.78 11.19 3.79
CA GLY A 153 -9.14 10.87 4.27
C GLY A 153 -10.15 10.75 3.15
N LYS A 154 -10.16 11.68 2.18
CA LYS A 154 -11.02 11.59 1.00
C LYS A 154 -10.73 10.32 0.19
N ILE A 155 -9.45 10.02 -0.05
CA ILE A 155 -9.06 8.79 -0.75
C ILE A 155 -9.51 7.55 0.03
N ALA A 156 -9.31 7.53 1.35
CA ALA A 156 -9.73 6.41 2.17
C ALA A 156 -11.26 6.21 2.17
N ALA A 157 -12.03 7.29 2.11
CA ALA A 157 -13.48 7.23 1.94
C ALA A 157 -13.88 6.67 0.57
N GLU A 158 -13.21 7.08 -0.51
CA GLU A 158 -13.42 6.52 -1.85
C GLU A 158 -13.13 5.00 -1.88
N ILE A 159 -12.08 4.55 -1.19
CA ILE A 159 -11.78 3.10 -1.07
C ILE A 159 -12.86 2.39 -0.28
N ARG A 160 -13.37 3.01 0.79
CA ARG A 160 -14.48 2.42 1.54
C ARG A 160 -15.72 2.25 0.65
N SER A 161 -16.07 3.26 -0.15
CA SER A 161 -17.15 3.16 -1.14
C SER A 161 -16.87 2.10 -2.20
N ALA A 162 -15.63 1.96 -2.66
CA ALA A 162 -15.24 0.91 -3.58
C ALA A 162 -15.45 -0.51 -3.01
N ILE A 163 -15.17 -0.70 -1.71
CA ILE A 163 -15.46 -1.95 -1.02
C ILE A 163 -16.97 -2.22 -0.99
N ASP A 164 -17.80 -1.21 -0.70
CA ASP A 164 -19.27 -1.36 -0.72
C ASP A 164 -19.77 -1.74 -2.10
N ASN A 165 -19.29 -1.06 -3.15
CA ASN A 165 -19.68 -1.37 -4.52
C ASN A 165 -19.32 -2.82 -4.87
N LEU A 166 -18.09 -3.25 -4.58
CA LEU A 166 -17.64 -4.62 -4.85
C LEU A 166 -18.42 -5.66 -4.03
N GLN A 167 -18.85 -5.33 -2.82
CA GLN A 167 -19.71 -6.18 -1.99
C GLN A 167 -21.14 -6.30 -2.56
N ASN A 168 -21.58 -5.32 -3.34
CA ASN A 168 -22.88 -5.31 -4.01
C ASN A 168 -22.77 -5.72 -5.49
N ASP A 169 -21.68 -6.38 -5.89
CA ASP A 169 -21.37 -6.80 -7.26
C ASP A 169 -21.39 -5.64 -8.29
N GLN A 170 -21.06 -4.42 -7.84
CA GLN A 170 -20.92 -3.22 -8.66
C GLN A 170 -19.46 -2.90 -8.95
N ALA A 171 -19.23 -2.05 -9.97
CA ALA A 171 -17.89 -1.55 -10.28
C ALA A 171 -17.34 -0.69 -9.12
N ALA A 172 -16.04 -0.79 -8.85
CA ALA A 172 -15.38 -0.09 -7.73
C ALA A 172 -15.60 1.43 -7.68
N GLY A 173 -15.93 2.07 -8.82
CA GLY A 173 -16.28 3.49 -8.87
C GLY A 173 -15.08 4.45 -8.80
N CYS A 174 -13.86 3.94 -8.61
CA CYS A 174 -12.63 4.73 -8.65
C CYS A 174 -11.46 3.90 -9.25
N ARG A 175 -10.40 4.61 -9.67
CA ARG A 175 -9.15 3.97 -10.12
C ARG A 175 -8.31 3.59 -8.90
N LEU A 176 -7.82 2.36 -8.87
CA LEU A 176 -7.08 1.81 -7.73
C LEU A 176 -5.59 1.74 -8.06
N TYR A 177 -5.08 0.61 -8.53
CA TYR A 177 -3.66 0.45 -8.82
C TYR A 177 -3.16 1.41 -9.91
N ALA A 178 -3.96 1.66 -10.95
CA ALA A 178 -3.64 2.67 -11.95
C ALA A 178 -3.41 4.06 -11.34
N ARG A 179 -4.11 4.41 -10.25
CA ARG A 179 -3.92 5.67 -9.52
C ARG A 179 -2.66 5.63 -8.65
N TRP A 180 -2.36 4.50 -8.02
CA TRP A 180 -1.11 4.31 -7.28
C TRP A 180 0.12 4.65 -8.14
N LEU A 181 0.16 4.19 -9.39
CA LEU A 181 1.29 4.46 -10.29
C LEU A 181 1.55 5.97 -10.52
N GLY A 182 0.50 6.80 -10.50
CA GLY A 182 0.60 8.25 -10.68
C GLY A 182 0.72 9.04 -9.37
N GLU A 183 0.14 8.54 -8.28
CA GLU A 183 0.06 9.26 -6.99
C GLU A 183 1.02 8.70 -5.91
N ARG A 184 1.81 7.67 -6.20
CA ARG A 184 2.79 7.10 -5.27
C ARG A 184 3.76 8.18 -4.76
N PRO A 185 3.80 8.45 -3.44
CA PRO A 185 4.75 9.41 -2.91
C PRO A 185 6.20 8.95 -3.07
N THR A 186 7.07 9.88 -3.47
CA THR A 186 8.52 9.64 -3.58
C THR A 186 9.22 9.52 -2.22
N VAL A 187 8.66 10.14 -1.19
CA VAL A 187 9.19 10.09 0.18
C VAL A 187 8.60 8.90 0.93
N TYR A 188 9.47 8.19 1.65
CA TYR A 188 9.12 7.06 2.49
C TYR A 188 8.71 7.53 3.89
N ASP A 189 7.41 7.77 4.09
CA ASP A 189 6.80 8.10 5.39
C ASP A 189 5.43 7.42 5.54
N ASP A 190 4.67 7.74 6.58
CA ASP A 190 3.38 7.09 6.83
C ASP A 190 2.32 7.44 5.78
N THR A 191 2.43 8.59 5.11
CA THR A 191 1.50 8.94 4.03
C THR A 191 1.59 7.94 2.88
N ARG A 192 2.80 7.48 2.53
CA ARG A 192 3.00 6.45 1.50
C ARG A 192 2.46 5.10 1.97
N LYS A 193 2.61 4.76 3.25
CA LYS A 193 2.05 3.51 3.80
C LYS A 193 0.52 3.51 3.73
N VAL A 194 -0.13 4.59 4.16
CA VAL A 194 -1.59 4.71 4.15
C VAL A 194 -2.12 4.81 2.71
N LEU A 195 -1.49 5.59 1.83
CA LEU A 195 -1.85 5.60 0.41
C LEU A 195 -1.63 4.26 -0.27
N GLY A 196 -0.57 3.53 0.09
CA GLY A 196 -0.34 2.16 -0.36
C GLY A 196 -1.46 1.24 0.11
N ALA A 197 -1.90 1.34 1.37
CA ALA A 197 -3.04 0.59 1.87
C ALA A 197 -4.36 0.94 1.14
N CYS A 198 -4.51 2.18 0.68
CA CYS A 198 -5.67 2.60 -0.11
C CYS A 198 -5.62 2.10 -1.56
N LEU A 199 -4.48 2.28 -2.24
CA LEU A 199 -4.40 2.23 -3.70
C LEU A 199 -3.68 1.02 -4.26
N LEU A 200 -2.95 0.23 -3.46
CA LEU A 200 -2.37 -1.05 -3.89
C LEU A 200 -3.45 -2.15 -3.96
N VAL A 201 -4.58 -1.81 -4.54
CA VAL A 201 -5.70 -2.70 -4.80
C VAL A 201 -5.79 -2.88 -6.29
N VAL A 202 -5.99 -4.11 -6.70
CA VAL A 202 -6.07 -4.48 -8.09
C VAL A 202 -7.26 -3.82 -8.76
N ASP A 203 -7.07 -3.31 -9.98
CA ASP A 203 -8.17 -2.81 -10.79
C ASP A 203 -9.04 -4.00 -11.22
N PRO A 204 -10.31 -4.08 -10.75
CA PRO A 204 -11.19 -5.24 -10.94
C PRO A 204 -11.81 -5.31 -12.33
#